data_AF-A0A3F2ZSR8-F1
#
_entry.id   AF-A0A3F2ZSR8-F1
#
_cell.length_a   1.000
_cell.length_b   1.000
_cell.length_c   1.000
_cell.angle_alpha   90.00
_cell.angle_beta   90.00
_cell.angle_gamma   90.00
#
_symmetry.space_group_name_H-M   'P 1'
#
loop_
_entity.id
_entity.type
_entity.pdbx_description
1 polymer ?
#
loop_
_entity_poly.entity_id
_entity_poly.type
_entity_poly.pdbx_seq_one_letter_code
_entity_poly.pdbx_strand_id
1 'polypeptide(L)' 'MSYVYIVECRDGTLYTGWATDIERRISEHNKGKGAKYTRARRPVVLKYFEKFDTKREAMKRECEIKTLSRKDKMKLFDYN' A
#
# COMPACT_ATOMS: atom_id res chain seq x y z
N MET A 1 2.35 1.04 -16.62
CA MET A 1 2.58 0.23 -15.42
C MET A 1 1.60 0.55 -14.32
N SER A 2 1.30 -0.46 -13.51
CA SER A 2 0.51 -0.38 -12.28
C SER A 2 1.34 -0.91 -11.12
N TYR A 3 1.03 -0.46 -9.91
CA TYR A 3 1.76 -0.79 -8.70
C TYR A 3 0.79 -1.29 -7.65
N VAL A 4 1.19 -2.32 -6.91
CA VAL A 4 0.59 -2.63 -5.61
C VAL A 4 1.53 -2.10 -4.52
N TYR A 5 0.98 -1.66 -3.39
CA TYR A 5 1.77 -1.10 -2.32
C TYR A 5 1.21 -1.42 -0.94
N ILE A 6 2.10 -1.41 0.06
CA ILE A 6 1.76 -1.44 1.47
C ILE A 6 2.33 -0.19 2.12
N VAL A 7 1.47 0.53 2.83
CA VAL A 7 1.88 1.62 3.73
C VAL A 7 1.62 1.24 5.16
N GLU A 8 2.51 1.68 6.04
CA GLU A 8 2.29 1.71 7.47
C GLU A 8 1.71 3.07 7.86
N CYS A 9 0.59 3.06 8.58
CA CYS A 9 -0.03 4.24 9.14
C CYS A 9 0.59 4.58 10.51
N ARG A 10 0.34 5.80 11.01
CA ARG A 10 0.88 6.25 12.31
C ARG A 10 0.49 5.36 13.51
N ASP A 11 -0.66 4.69 13.43
CA ASP A 11 -1.14 3.76 14.46
C ASP A 11 -0.55 2.34 14.33
N GLY A 12 0.47 2.17 13.46
CA GLY A 12 1.09 0.89 13.16
C GLY A 12 0.22 -0.01 12.28
N THR A 13 -0.98 0.40 11.88
CA THR A 13 -1.83 -0.40 10.98
C THR A 13 -1.25 -0.41 9.56
N LEU A 14 -1.48 -1.51 8.84
CA LEU A 14 -1.04 -1.65 7.45
C LEU A 14 -2.22 -1.41 6.52
N TYR A 15 -2.00 -0.59 5.49
CA TYR A 15 -2.95 -0.38 4.41
C TYR A 15 -2.35 -0.86 3.09
N THR A 16 -3.11 -1.66 2.35
CA THR A 16 -2.73 -2.18 1.03
C THR A 16 -3.62 -1.55 -0.03
N GLY A 17 -3.00 -1.09 -1.11
CA GLY A 17 -3.71 -0.54 -2.26
C GLY A 17 -2.93 -0.74 -3.55
N TRP A 18 -3.52 -0.30 -4.66
CA TRP A 18 -2.83 -0.20 -5.94
C TRP A 18 -2.92 1.23 -6.49
N ALA A 19 -1.99 1.60 -7.38
CA ALA A 19 -1.94 2.89 -8.05
C ALA A 19 -1.16 2.78 -9.37
N THR A 20 -1.39 3.70 -10.31
CA THR A 20 -0.53 3.85 -11.50
C THR A 20 0.67 4.76 -11.25
N ASP A 21 0.57 5.61 -10.23
CA ASP A 21 1.63 6.51 -9.75
C ASP A 21 1.66 6.42 -8.22
N ILE A 22 2.66 5.72 -7.70
CA ILE A 22 2.77 5.44 -6.27
C ILE A 22 3.19 6.68 -5.48
N GLU A 23 4.14 7.47 -5.98
CA GLU A 23 4.68 8.64 -5.27
C GLU A 23 3.59 9.69 -5.08
N ARG A 24 2.87 10.01 -6.16
CA ARG A 24 1.71 10.90 -6.09
C ARG A 24 0.67 10.37 -5.11
N ARG A 25 0.37 9.06 -5.15
CA ARG A 25 -0.64 8.46 -4.28
C ARG A 25 -0.27 8.53 -2.80
N ILE A 26 0.99 8.31 -2.44
CA ILE A 26 1.49 8.47 -1.07
C ILE A 26 1.40 9.92 -0.62
N SER A 27 1.77 10.86 -1.48
CA SER A 27 1.62 12.29 -1.21
C SER A 27 0.15 12.67 -0.96
N GLU A 28 -0.78 12.17 -1.78
CA GLU A 28 -2.23 12.39 -1.62
C GLU A 28 -2.77 11.82 -0.30
N HIS A 29 -2.33 10.62 0.09
CA HIS A 29 -2.67 10.05 1.40
C HIS A 29 -2.20 10.95 2.54
N ASN A 30 -0.94 11.41 2.51
CA ASN A 30 -0.40 12.29 3.55
C ASN A 30 -1.04 13.69 3.57
N LYS A 31 -1.48 14.20 2.42
CA LYS A 31 -2.29 15.42 2.30
C LYS A 31 -3.75 15.26 2.74
N GLY A 32 -4.17 14.04 3.10
CA GLY A 32 -5.55 13.76 3.53
C GLY A 32 -6.56 13.74 2.39
N LYS A 33 -6.09 13.62 1.14
CA LYS A 33 -6.90 13.44 -0.08
C LYS A 33 -6.95 11.96 -0.53
N GLY A 34 -6.29 11.07 0.20
CA GLY A 34 -6.30 9.64 -0.05
C GLY A 34 -7.54 8.91 0.49
N ALA A 35 -7.40 7.62 0.75
CA ALA A 35 -8.51 6.79 1.21
C ALA A 35 -9.07 7.28 2.56
N LYS A 36 -10.38 7.10 2.78
CA LYS A 36 -11.04 7.42 4.08
C LYS A 36 -10.29 6.80 5.26
N TYR A 37 -9.81 5.56 5.08
CA TYR A 37 -9.07 4.81 6.10
C TYR A 37 -7.75 5.50 6.52
N THR A 38 -6.95 5.90 5.53
CA THR A 38 -5.63 6.50 5.75
C THR A 38 -5.74 7.95 6.19
N ARG A 39 -6.80 8.68 5.81
CA ARG A 39 -7.02 10.11 6.14
C ARG A 39 -6.97 10.39 7.66
N ALA A 40 -7.48 9.49 8.49
CA ALA A 40 -7.45 9.63 9.95
C ALA A 40 -6.16 9.09 10.60
N ARG A 41 -5.30 8.39 9.83
CA ARG A 41 -4.14 7.63 10.34
C ARG A 41 -2.81 8.09 9.74
N ARG A 42 -2.76 9.37 9.36
CA ARG A 42 -1.59 10.02 8.79
C ARG A 42 -0.55 10.34 9.88
N PRO A 43 0.74 10.46 9.55
CA PRO A 43 1.31 10.17 8.23
C PRO A 43 1.31 8.67 7.92
N VAL A 44 1.34 8.34 6.63
CA VAL A 44 1.57 7.00 6.11
C VAL A 44 2.97 6.93 5.51
N VAL A 45 3.66 5.83 5.76
CA VAL A 45 5.02 5.54 5.29
C VAL A 45 4.94 4.37 4.33
N LEU A 46 5.49 4.54 3.12
CA LEU A 46 5.60 3.45 2.16
C LEU A 46 6.60 2.42 2.67
N LYS A 47 6.17 1.17 2.83
CA LYS A 47 7.02 0.05 3.27
C LYS A 47 7.36 -0.92 2.15
N TYR A 48 6.44 -1.08 1.21
CA TYR A 48 6.56 -2.09 0.16
C TYR A 48 5.84 -1.66 -1.11
N PHE A 49 6.39 -2.02 -2.27
CA PHE A 49 5.69 -1.93 -3.54
C PHE A 49 6.17 -2.98 -4.55
N GLU A 50 5.26 -3.43 -5.42
CA GLU A 50 5.58 -4.26 -6.59
C GLU A 50 5.04 -3.56 -7.85
N LYS A 51 5.73 -3.76 -8.98
CA LYS A 51 5.39 -3.17 -10.28
C LYS A 51 4.86 -4.25 -11.22
N PHE A 52 3.78 -3.94 -11.91
CA PHE A 52 3.10 -4.80 -12.88
C PHE A 52 2.83 -4.06 -14.19
N ASP A 53 2.77 -4.79 -15.29
CA ASP A 53 2.49 -4.21 -16.59
C ASP A 53 1.02 -3.80 -16.71
N THR A 54 0.12 -4.62 -16.17
CA THR A 54 -1.32 -4.39 -16.24
C THR A 54 -1.96 -4.05 -14.90
N LYS A 55 -3.07 -3.31 -14.96
CA LYS A 55 -3.94 -3.05 -13.80
C LYS A 55 -4.49 -4.35 -13.22
N ARG A 56 -4.80 -5.33 -14.06
CA ARG A 56 -5.40 -6.61 -13.66
C ARG A 56 -4.46 -7.40 -12.75
N GLU A 57 -3.17 -7.44 -13.09
CA GLU A 57 -2.15 -8.10 -12.26
C GLU A 57 -1.97 -7.40 -10.92
N ALA A 58 -1.86 -6.07 -10.92
CA ALA A 58 -1.76 -5.29 -9.68
C ALA A 58 -2.97 -5.50 -8.76
N MET A 59 -4.19 -5.53 -9.31
CA MET A 59 -5.41 -5.81 -8.54
C MET A 59 -5.49 -7.25 -8.03
N LYS A 60 -5.07 -8.23 -8.85
CA LYS A 60 -4.99 -9.63 -8.43
C LYS A 60 -4.04 -9.76 -7.23
N ARG A 61 -2.85 -9.16 -7.35
CA ARG A 61 -1.85 -9.14 -6.28
C ARG A 61 -2.34 -8.41 -5.03
N GLU A 62 -3.02 -7.28 -5.19
CA GLU A 62 -3.64 -6.56 -4.08
C GLU A 62 -4.62 -7.45 -3.30
N CYS A 63 -5.43 -8.23 -4.01
CA CYS A 63 -6.36 -9.19 -3.40
C CYS A 63 -5.61 -10.28 -2.62
N GLU A 64 -4.57 -10.87 -3.21
CA GLU A 64 -3.70 -11.84 -2.54
C GLU A 64 -3.05 -11.26 -1.28
N ILE A 65 -2.49 -10.05 -1.36
CA ILE A 65 -1.87 -9.41 -0.19
C ILE A 65 -2.92 -9.13 0.88
N LYS A 66 -4.15 -8.73 0.51
CA LYS A 66 -5.21 -8.45 1.49
C LYS A 66 -5.59 -9.68 2.32
N THR A 67 -5.54 -10.89 1.76
CA THR A 67 -5.83 -12.13 2.50
C THR A 67 -4.69 -12.56 3.43
N LEU A 68 -3.48 -12.05 3.25
CA LEU A 68 -2.34 -12.35 4.12
C LEU A 68 -2.55 -11.82 5.55
N SER A 69 -2.04 -12.59 6.50
CA SER A 69 -1.91 -12.15 7.89
C SER A 69 -1.00 -10.93 8.00
N ARG A 70 -1.10 -10.17 9.10
CA ARG A 70 -0.17 -9.05 9.35
C ARG A 70 1.28 -9.52 9.31
N LYS A 71 1.58 -10.67 9.93
CA LYS A 71 2.93 -11.26 9.97
C LYS A 71 3.45 -11.55 8.56
N ASP A 72 2.61 -12.11 7.70
CA ASP A 72 3.02 -12.42 6.33
C ASP A 72 3.14 -11.18 5.45
N LYS A 73 2.35 -10.12 5.70
CA LYS A 73 2.56 -8.81 5.07
C LYS A 73 3.91 -8.20 5.46
N MET A 74 4.27 -8.28 6.74
CA MET A 74 5.54 -7.76 7.25
C MET A 74 6.74 -8.48 6.64
N LYS A 75 6.64 -9.80 6.43
CA LYS A 75 7.66 -10.56 5.69
C LYS A 75 7.95 -10.03 4.27
N LEU A 76 7.06 -9.24 3.66
CA LEU A 76 7.34 -8.66 2.34
C LEU A 76 8.36 -7.52 2.41
N PHE A 77 8.59 -6.91 3.57
CA PHE A 77 9.44 -5.72 3.71
C PHE A 77 10.39 -5.72 4.93
N ASP A 78 10.25 -6.64 5.88
CA ASP A 78 11.11 -6.73 7.08
C ASP A 78 12.42 -7.51 6.86
N TYR A 79 12.62 -8.20 5.72
CA TYR A 79 13.85 -8.98 5.45
C TYR A 79 14.97 -8.18 4.76
N ASN A 80 15.05 -6.86 4.97
CA ASN A 80 16.20 -6.04 4.55
C ASN A 80 17.16 -5.80 5.71
#